data_AF-A0AAW0PVN6-F1
#
_entry.id   AF-A0AAW0PVN6-F1
#
_cell.length_a   1.000
_cell.length_b   1.000
_cell.length_c   1.000
_cell.angle_alpha   90.00
_cell.angle_beta   90.00
_cell.angle_gamma   90.00
#
_symmetry.space_group_name_H-M   'P 1'
#
loop_
_entity.id
_entity.type
_entity.pdbx_description
1 polymer ?
#
loop_
_entity_poly.entity_id
_entity_poly.type
_entity_poly.pdbx_seq_one_letter_code
_entity_poly.pdbx_strand_id
1 'polypeptide(L)'
;MFSVARCKTYLMYHGTSSKNAQSILSSGRFKPSSGGILGPGVYLCGTLQKASRYPTGHPEQDRAVLRVLVKGYSTASLSPDCGTEESCVFDPRRIEIIDVIRPKSH
;
A
#
# COMPACT_ATOMS: atom_id res chain seq x y z
N MET A 1 25.69 -6.31 -23.91
CA MET A 1 24.89 -7.03 -22.89
C MET A 1 23.96 -6.01 -22.22
N PHE A 2 22.75 -5.83 -22.76
CA PHE A 2 21.78 -4.91 -22.16
C PHE A 2 21.13 -5.63 -20.97
N SER A 3 21.37 -5.14 -19.75
CA SER A 3 20.64 -5.61 -18.58
C SER A 3 19.18 -5.20 -18.76
N VAL A 4 18.31 -6.15 -19.11
CA VAL A 4 16.87 -5.94 -19.06
C VAL A 4 16.54 -5.76 -17.58
N ALA A 5 16.37 -4.51 -17.16
CA ALA A 5 15.83 -4.20 -15.85
C ALA A 5 14.48 -4.90 -15.75
N ARG A 6 14.41 -6.01 -15.01
CA ARG A 6 13.13 -6.68 -14.75
C ARG A 6 12.30 -5.72 -13.91
N CYS A 7 11.30 -5.09 -14.54
CA CYS A 7 10.25 -4.40 -13.83
C CYS A 7 9.46 -5.48 -13.08
N LYS A 8 9.68 -5.59 -11.77
CA LYS A 8 8.91 -6.49 -10.92
C LYS A 8 7.73 -5.71 -10.39
N THR A 9 6.55 -6.30 -10.52
CA THR A 9 5.33 -5.76 -9.95
C THR A 9 4.99 -6.58 -8.70
N TYR A 10 4.76 -5.90 -7.58
CA TYR A 10 4.48 -6.53 -6.30
C TYR A 10 3.03 -6.26 -5.90
N LEU A 11 2.30 -7.31 -5.54
CA LEU A 11 0.98 -7.19 -4.92
C LEU A 11 1.16 -6.81 -3.45
N MET A 12 0.62 -5.66 -3.05
CA MET A 12 0.69 -5.18 -1.67
C MET A 12 -0.66 -4.64 -1.21
N TYR A 13 -0.75 -4.33 0.08
CA TYR A 13 -1.98 -3.91 0.74
C TYR A 13 -1.77 -2.63 1.56
N HIS A 14 -2.68 -1.68 1.44
CA HIS A 14 -2.69 -0.44 2.23
C HIS A 14 -3.91 -0.42 3.14
N GLY A 15 -3.67 -0.48 4.46
CA GLY A 15 -4.73 -0.32 5.46
C GLY A 15 -5.06 1.15 5.68
N THR A 16 -6.33 1.51 5.59
CA THR A 16 -6.80 2.89 5.76
C THR A 16 -8.26 2.95 6.24
N SER A 17 -8.82 4.14 6.44
CA SER A 17 -10.25 4.28 6.77
C SER A 17 -11.12 4.22 5.51
N SER A 18 -12.38 3.83 5.65
CA SER A 18 -13.35 3.72 4.56
C SER A 18 -13.54 5.03 3.80
N LYS A 19 -13.51 6.16 4.53
CA LYS A 19 -13.57 7.50 3.94
C LYS A 19 -12.32 7.83 3.11
N ASN A 20 -11.14 7.46 3.61
CA ASN A 20 -9.89 7.70 2.89
C ASN A 20 -9.77 6.77 1.67
N ALA A 21 -10.16 5.50 1.80
CA ALA A 21 -10.25 4.56 0.69
C ALA A 21 -11.16 5.11 -0.42
N GLN A 22 -12.34 5.62 -0.07
CA GLN A 22 -13.24 6.24 -1.05
C GLN A 22 -12.62 7.46 -1.75
N SER A 23 -11.88 8.29 -1.00
CA SER A 23 -11.20 9.46 -1.55
C SER A 23 -10.07 9.07 -2.50
N ILE A 24 -9.32 8.02 -2.18
CA ILE A 24 -8.25 7.46 -3.01
C ILE A 24 -8.83 6.88 -4.30
N LEU A 25 -9.92 6.09 -4.20
CA LEU A 25 -10.61 5.52 -5.36
C LEU A 25 -11.20 6.61 -6.27
N SER A 26 -11.84 7.63 -5.70
CA SER A 26 -12.43 8.74 -6.45
C SER A 26 -11.38 9.60 -7.16
N SER A 27 -10.24 9.84 -6.50
CA SER A 27 -9.15 10.65 -7.09
C SER A 27 -8.19 9.85 -7.98
N GLY A 28 -8.27 8.52 -7.96
CA GLY A 28 -7.41 7.59 -8.68
C GLY A 28 -5.95 7.60 -8.23
N ARG A 29 -5.63 8.20 -7.07
CA ARG A 29 -4.24 8.40 -6.64
C ARG A 29 -4.09 8.38 -5.13
N PHE A 30 -2.93 7.94 -4.68
CA PHE A 30 -2.50 8.16 -3.30
C PHE A 30 -1.98 9.58 -3.13
N LYS A 31 -2.38 10.24 -2.03
CA LYS A 31 -1.73 11.45 -1.56
C LYS A 31 -0.73 11.02 -0.48
N PRO A 32 0.58 11.23 -0.67
CA PRO A 32 1.56 10.90 0.35
C PRO A 32 1.26 11.74 1.58
N SER A 33 1.29 11.11 2.76
CA SER A 33 1.23 11.87 4.00
C SER A 33 2.47 12.76 4.09
N SER A 34 2.34 13.97 4.63
CA SER A 34 3.47 14.87 4.89
C SER A 34 4.38 14.39 6.04
N GLY A 35 4.00 13.31 6.73
CA GLY A 35 4.77 12.70 7.82
C GLY A 35 4.44 11.21 8.03
N GLY A 36 5.31 10.54 8.77
CA GLY A 36 5.23 9.11 9.11
C GLY A 36 6.57 8.61 9.65
N ILE A 37 6.60 7.40 10.22
CA ILE A 37 7.74 6.83 10.95
C ILE A 37 8.99 6.70 10.06
N LEU A 38 8.80 6.62 8.74
CA LEU A 38 9.86 6.51 7.71
C LEU A 38 9.91 7.75 6.78
N GLY A 39 9.21 8.84 7.12
CA GLY A 39 9.08 10.02 6.29
C GLY A 39 7.83 10.04 5.39
N PRO A 40 7.73 11.00 4.47
CA PRO A 40 6.58 11.16 3.59
C PRO A 40 6.51 10.02 2.57
N GLY A 41 5.34 9.37 2.45
CA GLY A 41 5.15 8.25 1.54
C GLY A 41 3.84 7.50 1.77
N VAL A 42 3.66 6.43 0.99
CA VAL A 42 2.54 5.49 1.14
C VAL A 42 3.06 4.20 1.77
N TYR A 43 2.50 3.87 2.94
CA TYR A 43 2.89 2.68 3.69
C TYR A 43 2.08 1.47 3.24
N LEU A 44 2.77 0.41 2.85
CA LEU A 44 2.19 -0.81 2.31
C LEU A 44 2.64 -2.02 3.14
N CYS A 45 1.78 -3.02 3.21
CA CYS A 45 2.02 -4.30 3.86
C CYS A 45 1.98 -5.44 2.84
N GLY A 46 2.81 -6.47 3.05
CA GLY A 46 2.81 -7.68 2.22
C GLY A 46 1.59 -8.59 2.40
N THR A 47 0.84 -8.44 3.50
CA THR A 47 -0.32 -9.30 3.80
C THR A 47 -1.58 -8.49 4.11
N LEU A 48 -2.73 -9.03 3.68
CA LEU A 48 -4.05 -8.47 3.98
C LEU A 48 -4.31 -8.39 5.48
N GLN A 49 -3.93 -9.42 6.24
CA GLN A 49 -4.13 -9.49 7.69
C GLN A 49 -3.36 -8.40 8.46
N LYS A 50 -2.16 -8.01 8.00
CA LYS A 50 -1.41 -6.91 8.60
C LYS A 50 -2.05 -5.57 8.22
N ALA A 51 -2.42 -5.40 6.95
CA ALA A 51 -3.06 -4.18 6.47
C ALA A 51 -4.44 -3.92 7.12
N SER A 52 -5.25 -4.95 7.38
CA SER A 52 -6.59 -4.79 7.97
C SER A 52 -6.59 -4.31 9.43
N ARG A 53 -5.45 -4.38 10.11
CA ARG A 53 -5.28 -3.84 11.47
C ARG A 53 -5.19 -2.31 11.49
N TYR A 54 -4.92 -1.69 10.35
CA TYR A 54 -4.79 -0.25 10.24
C TYR A 54 -6.06 0.41 9.68
N PRO A 55 -6.36 1.65 10.11
CA PRO A 55 -5.66 2.42 11.15
C PRO A 55 -5.94 1.90 12.57
N THR A 56 -4.91 1.82 13.41
CA THR A 56 -5.00 1.37 14.81
C THR A 56 -5.91 2.30 15.60
N GLY A 57 -6.85 1.76 16.37
CA GLY A 57 -7.80 2.55 17.17
C GLY A 57 -9.08 2.99 16.44
N HIS A 58 -9.21 2.72 15.14
CA HIS A 58 -10.49 2.91 14.45
C HIS A 58 -11.44 1.72 14.66
N PRO A 59 -12.77 1.94 14.67
CA PRO A 59 -13.74 0.84 14.69
C PRO A 59 -13.55 -0.03 13.45
N GLU A 60 -13.69 -1.35 13.61
CA GLU A 60 -13.46 -2.31 12.52
C GLU A 60 -14.30 -1.96 11.28
N GLN A 61 -15.53 -1.51 11.49
CA GLN A 61 -16.48 -1.08 10.46
C GLN A 61 -15.97 0.08 9.58
N ASP A 62 -15.11 0.94 10.13
CA ASP A 62 -14.52 2.07 9.41
C ASP A 62 -13.20 1.69 8.73
N ARG A 63 -12.63 0.52 8.97
CA ARG A 63 -11.37 0.12 8.31
C ARG A 63 -11.65 -0.32 6.87
N ALA A 64 -10.67 -0.13 6.00
CA ALA A 64 -10.68 -0.59 4.62
C ALA A 64 -9.26 -0.94 4.20
N VAL A 65 -9.11 -1.95 3.35
CA VAL A 65 -7.81 -2.33 2.80
C VAL A 65 -7.83 -2.14 1.30
N LEU A 66 -6.94 -1.29 0.78
CA LEU A 66 -6.72 -1.18 -0.66
C LEU A 66 -5.71 -2.24 -1.09
N ARG A 67 -6.05 -3.00 -2.13
CA ARG A 67 -5.14 -3.92 -2.80
C ARG A 67 -4.47 -3.16 -3.96
N VAL A 68 -3.15 -3.15 -3.98
CA VAL A 68 -2.36 -2.34 -4.92
C VAL A 68 -1.26 -3.13 -5.61
N LEU A 69 -0.91 -2.74 -6.82
CA LEU A 69 0.30 -3.16 -7.52
C LEU A 69 1.36 -2.07 -7.40
N VAL A 70 2.56 -2.46 -7.00
CA VAL A 70 3.72 -1.55 -6.91
C VAL A 70 4.74 -1.93 -7.96
N LYS A 71 5.08 -0.98 -8.84
CA LYS A 71 6.14 -1.15 -9.84
C LYS A 71 7.50 -0.82 -9.22
N GLY A 72 8.34 -1.84 -9.04
CA GLY A 72 9.71 -1.72 -8.55
C GLY A 72 10.74 -1.98 -9.65
N TYR A 73 11.84 -1.22 -9.60
CA TYR A 73 13.08 -1.58 -10.29
C TYR A 73 13.93 -2.39 -9.32
N SER A 74 14.64 -3.41 -9.83
CA SER A 74 15.46 -4.34 -9.04
C SER A 74 16.62 -3.69 -8.25
N THR A 75 16.74 -2.36 -8.25
CA THR A 75 17.72 -1.55 -7.51
C THR A 75 17.15 -0.83 -6.29
N ALA A 76 15.83 -0.87 -6.06
CA ALA A 76 15.32 -0.55 -4.73
C ALA A 76 15.67 -1.73 -3.82
N SER A 77 16.32 -1.47 -2.69
CA SER A 77 16.67 -2.43 -1.64
C SER A 77 15.43 -3.08 -0.99
N LEU A 78 14.60 -3.74 -1.80
CA LEU A 78 13.65 -4.73 -1.33
C LEU A 78 14.48 -5.98 -1.07
N SER A 79 15.01 -6.09 0.15
CA SER A 79 15.65 -7.32 0.59
C SER A 79 14.72 -8.50 0.29
N PRO A 80 15.25 -9.62 -0.25
CA PRO A 80 14.46 -10.78 -0.63
C PRO A 80 13.76 -11.47 0.56
N ASP A 81 14.05 -11.06 1.81
CA ASP A 81 13.35 -11.46 3.04
C ASP A 81 11.99 -10.76 3.22
N CYS A 82 11.20 -10.68 2.13
CA CYS A 82 9.92 -9.97 2.09
C CYS A 82 8.78 -10.81 2.69
N GLY A 83 8.86 -11.05 4.01
CA GLY A 83 7.82 -11.71 4.80
C GLY A 83 7.23 -10.88 5.95
N THR A 84 7.90 -9.80 6.36
CA THR A 84 7.60 -9.07 7.62
C THR A 84 7.50 -7.54 7.49
N GLU A 85 8.05 -6.96 6.42
CA GLU A 85 8.41 -5.53 6.38
C GLU A 85 7.28 -4.65 5.82
N GLU A 86 7.06 -3.49 6.47
CA GLU A 86 6.28 -2.39 5.91
C GLU A 86 7.10 -1.68 4.83
N SER A 87 6.56 -1.59 3.62
CA SER A 87 7.25 -0.93 2.52
C SER A 87 6.76 0.51 2.39
N CYS A 88 7.67 1.48 2.49
CA CYS A 88 7.37 2.88 2.21
C CYS A 88 7.63 3.18 0.73
N VAL A 89 6.56 3.47 -0.01
CA VAL A 89 6.67 3.90 -1.40
C VAL A 89 6.64 5.43 -1.44
N PHE A 90 7.80 6.03 -1.74
CA PHE A 90 7.96 7.48 -1.83
C PHE A 90 7.28 8.10 -3.04
N ASP A 91 7.25 7.40 -4.18
CA ASP A 91 6.56 7.88 -5.39
C ASP A 91 5.21 7.18 -5.56
N PRO A 92 4.08 7.82 -5.20
CA PRO A 92 2.75 7.21 -5.30
C PRO A 92 2.33 6.89 -6.74
N ARG A 93 3.00 7.45 -7.77
CA ARG A 93 2.72 7.13 -9.18
C ARG A 93 3.13 5.70 -9.55
N ARG A 94 3.94 5.05 -8.72
CA ARG A 94 4.32 3.64 -8.88
C ARG A 94 3.27 2.67 -8.35
N ILE A 95 2.21 3.20 -7.73
CA ILE A 95 1.15 2.42 -7.08
C ILE A 95 -0.09 2.47 -7.96
N GLU A 96 -0.58 1.29 -8.32
CA GLU A 96 -1.80 1.11 -9.09
C GLU A 96 -2.85 0.44 -8.19
N ILE A 97 -4.04 1.02 -8.09
CA ILE A 97 -5.12 0.52 -7.24
C ILE A 97 -5.86 -0.55 -8.01
N ILE A 98 -5.92 -1.77 -7.46
CA ILE A 98 -6.66 -2.87 -8.06
C ILE A 98 -8.08 -2.90 -7.50
N ASP A 99 -8.19 -2.88 -6.17
CA ASP A 99 -9.44 -3.19 -5.49
C ASP A 99 -9.47 -2.63 -4.06
N VAL A 100 -10.67 -2.57 -3.48
CA VAL A 100 -10.91 -2.22 -2.07
C VAL A 100 -11.63 -3.35 -1.36
N ILE A 101 -11.04 -3.80 -0.25
CA ILE A 101 -11.61 -4.80 0.64
C ILE A 101 -12.19 -4.05 1.84
N ARG A 102 -13.51 -4.08 1.97
CA ARG A 102 -14.23 -3.53 3.12
C ARG A 102 -14.64 -4.66 4.07
N PRO A 103 -14.62 -4.43 5.39
CA PRO A 103 -15.17 -5.35 6.37
C PRO A 103 -16.67 -5.50 6.13
N LYS A 104 -17.19 -6.71 6.35
CA LYS A 104 -18.62 -6.96 6.25
C LYS A 104 -19.32 -6.22 7.39
N SER A 105 -20.20 -5.28 7.04
CA SER A 105 -21.17 -4.74 7.99
C SER A 105 -22.11 -5.88 8.40
N HIS A 106 -22.11 -6.23 9.68
CA HIS A 106 -23.04 -7.21 10.26
C HIS A 106 -24.26 -6.49 10.84
#